data_AF-A0A7D5V1G1-F1
#
_entry.id   AF-A0A7D5V1G1-F1
#
_cell.length_a   1.000
_cell.length_b   1.000
_cell.length_c   1.000
_cell.angle_alpha   90.00
_cell.angle_beta   90.00
_cell.angle_gamma   90.00
#
_symmetry.space_group_name_H-M   'P 1'
#
loop_
_entity.id
_entity.type
_entity.pdbx_description
1 polymer ?
#
loop_
_entity_poly.entity_id
_entity_poly.type
_entity_poly.pdbx_seq_one_letter_code
_entity_poly.pdbx_strand_id
1 'polypeptide(L)'
;MAARQDSDNVAWDRSDKLWEEAMKQVRSASACRKVVSFAEKMFTKPATLVTPLIIDGFNVLYPIRIEGLATNVLVRLPCPNQALFPEEKTLAEAATAACVSQRTLVPIPKLFSHGIDADIGPFMIIEDVGSRRGMGQVLEAPRDDPNDTPVLQPDIPEDKLKCQYFKMARCVLQLAQATFPCIGSLVEASNKSYRVMGRPITLNMRNMVQLSNVPTCIFPPKGTTYRSADEWYTVLAEMQIATLVFQRNDMISSEDDCRTKYVARQLFRRLAKQGRLSIFGFAEDNWSSCCKDAPATLSAPDGSGSFRLWSDDFRPANVLVDENDHVLAAIDWEYAYVGPTQFVLDPPWWLLLDVPEMWDDGIDDWTSVYESRLQTWLSALEEAEKDVQAGSSRLSEYMRESWRTGRFWLNYAARKSWAFDAVYWKYLDERFFGHRDKDISTEQLWKTRVKLLDQEEQAGMEALVQVKMAEMQQRVLVEWDAVEARERLSSLLFD
;
A
#
# COMPACT_ATOMS: atom_id res chain seq x y z
N MET A 1 -20.23 5.94 -11.20
CA MET A 1 -18.86 6.40 -10.86
C MET A 1 -17.90 5.51 -11.62
N ALA A 2 -16.81 6.06 -12.17
CA ALA A 2 -15.69 5.22 -12.60
C ALA A 2 -15.09 4.50 -11.38
N ALA A 3 -14.53 3.30 -11.58
CA ALA A 3 -13.95 2.51 -10.48
C ALA A 3 -12.61 3.11 -9.99
N ARG A 4 -11.85 3.71 -10.90
CA ARG A 4 -10.59 4.41 -10.66
C ARG A 4 -10.77 5.91 -10.89
N GLN A 5 -10.31 6.72 -9.94
CA GLN A 5 -10.12 8.15 -10.11
C GLN A 5 -8.99 8.42 -11.12
N ASP A 6 -9.09 9.48 -11.91
CA ASP A 6 -8.00 9.86 -12.81
C ASP A 6 -6.81 10.41 -12.01
N SER A 7 -5.60 10.11 -12.50
CA SER A 7 -4.39 10.79 -12.03
C SER A 7 -4.32 12.20 -12.61
N ASP A 8 -3.55 13.09 -12.00
CA ASP A 8 -3.23 14.38 -12.60
C ASP A 8 -2.35 14.13 -13.83
N ASN A 9 -2.92 14.25 -15.04
CA ASN A 9 -2.20 13.90 -16.26
C ASN A 9 -0.94 14.76 -16.46
N VAL A 10 -0.91 15.99 -15.95
CA VAL A 10 0.27 16.85 -16.02
C VAL A 10 1.36 16.35 -15.06
N ALA A 11 0.98 15.87 -13.88
CA ALA A 11 1.91 15.24 -12.94
C ALA A 11 2.44 13.90 -13.50
N TRP A 12 1.57 13.13 -14.15
CA TRP A 12 1.91 11.89 -14.84
C TRP A 12 2.97 12.14 -15.94
N ASP A 13 2.73 13.08 -16.85
CA ASP A 13 3.66 13.43 -17.92
C ASP A 13 5.03 13.88 -17.39
N ARG A 14 5.05 14.64 -16.29
CA ARG A 14 6.30 15.04 -15.62
C ARG A 14 7.02 13.81 -15.04
N SER A 15 6.28 12.92 -14.41
CA SER A 15 6.79 11.67 -13.87
C SER A 15 7.44 10.79 -14.94
N ASP A 16 6.79 10.65 -16.10
CA ASP A 16 7.31 9.85 -17.22
C ASP A 16 8.61 10.43 -17.77
N LYS A 17 8.71 11.76 -17.91
CA LYS A 17 9.97 12.43 -18.31
C LYS A 17 11.09 12.17 -17.30
N LEU A 18 10.79 12.31 -16.00
CA LEU A 18 11.77 12.05 -14.94
C LEU A 18 12.19 10.58 -14.90
N TRP A 19 11.28 9.65 -15.22
CA TRP A 19 11.58 8.23 -15.37
C TRP A 19 12.56 7.99 -16.52
N GLU A 20 12.31 8.55 -17.71
CA GLU A 20 13.23 8.42 -18.85
C GLU A 20 14.64 8.96 -18.56
N GLU A 21 14.73 10.09 -17.84
CA GLU A 21 16.00 10.66 -17.41
C GLU A 21 16.73 9.74 -16.42
N ALA A 22 16.01 9.25 -15.40
CA ALA A 22 16.54 8.29 -14.44
C ALA A 22 17.06 7.03 -15.15
N MET A 23 16.31 6.51 -16.12
CA MET A 23 16.67 5.34 -16.94
C MET A 23 17.97 5.52 -17.72
N LYS A 24 18.24 6.72 -18.24
CA LYS A 24 19.51 7.05 -18.91
C LYS A 24 20.65 7.15 -17.90
N GLN A 25 20.39 7.76 -16.74
CA GLN A 25 21.38 7.94 -15.68
C GLN A 25 21.86 6.61 -15.10
N VAL A 26 20.93 5.74 -14.70
CA VAL A 26 21.24 4.49 -13.99
C VAL A 26 21.95 3.46 -14.87
N ARG A 27 21.70 3.51 -16.19
CA ARG A 27 22.38 2.67 -17.19
C ARG A 27 23.72 3.24 -17.68
N SER A 28 24.08 4.45 -17.26
CA SER A 28 25.32 5.09 -17.73
C SER A 28 26.56 4.31 -17.28
N ALA A 29 27.58 4.26 -18.15
CA ALA A 29 28.84 3.59 -17.82
C ALA A 29 29.53 4.18 -16.58
N SER A 30 29.31 5.47 -16.30
CA SER A 30 29.81 6.12 -15.08
C SER A 30 29.10 5.57 -13.84
N ALA A 31 27.77 5.50 -13.83
CA ALA A 31 27.00 4.95 -12.72
C ALA A 31 27.37 3.50 -12.44
N CYS A 32 27.40 2.65 -13.47
CA CYS A 32 27.80 1.25 -13.35
C CYS A 32 29.22 1.10 -12.75
N ARG A 33 30.20 1.90 -13.19
CA ARG A 33 31.57 1.85 -12.64
C ARG A 33 31.62 2.28 -11.16
N LYS A 34 30.83 3.27 -10.76
CA LYS A 34 30.76 3.69 -9.35
C LYS A 34 30.23 2.55 -8.47
N VAL A 35 29.16 1.88 -8.90
CA VAL A 35 28.56 0.76 -8.16
C VAL A 35 29.53 -0.43 -8.06
N VAL A 36 30.24 -0.77 -9.15
CA VAL A 36 31.27 -1.81 -9.13
C VAL A 36 32.40 -1.44 -8.16
N SER A 37 32.95 -0.22 -8.26
CA SER A 37 34.03 0.23 -7.37
C SER A 37 33.61 0.25 -5.91
N PHE A 38 32.36 0.65 -5.63
CA PHE A 38 31.77 0.57 -4.30
C PHE A 38 31.74 -0.88 -3.78
N ALA A 39 31.27 -1.83 -4.59
CA ALA A 39 31.25 -3.24 -4.23
C ALA A 39 32.67 -3.79 -3.99
N GLU A 40 33.66 -3.42 -4.81
CA GLU A 40 35.07 -3.82 -4.62
C GLU A 40 35.62 -3.36 -3.28
N LYS A 41 35.37 -2.09 -2.91
CA LYS A 41 35.78 -1.53 -1.63
C LYS A 41 35.10 -2.24 -0.46
N MET A 42 33.79 -2.47 -0.54
CA MET A 42 33.01 -3.09 0.53
C MET A 42 33.44 -4.54 0.79
N PHE A 43 33.68 -5.32 -0.27
CA PHE A 43 34.07 -6.73 -0.13
C PHE A 43 35.59 -6.93 -0.07
N THR A 44 36.38 -5.89 -0.34
CA THR A 44 37.85 -5.97 -0.46
C THR A 44 38.30 -7.05 -1.46
N LYS A 45 37.57 -7.16 -2.57
CA LYS A 45 37.77 -8.18 -3.62
C LYS A 45 37.38 -7.64 -5.00
N PRO A 46 37.94 -8.18 -6.09
CA PRO A 46 37.51 -7.82 -7.44
C PRO A 46 36.02 -8.09 -7.65
N ALA A 47 35.36 -7.16 -8.33
CA ALA A 47 33.93 -7.20 -8.60
C ALA A 47 33.66 -6.98 -10.09
N THR A 48 32.64 -7.64 -10.62
CA THR A 48 32.24 -7.48 -12.03
C THR A 48 30.74 -7.36 -12.15
N LEU A 49 30.27 -6.35 -12.89
CA LEU A 49 28.87 -6.19 -13.21
C LEU A 49 28.39 -7.32 -14.13
N VAL A 50 27.27 -7.94 -13.77
CA VAL A 50 26.57 -8.92 -14.58
C VAL A 50 25.32 -8.26 -15.15
N THR A 51 25.17 -8.32 -16.48
CA THR A 51 24.04 -7.75 -17.20
C THR A 51 22.96 -8.82 -17.47
N PRO A 52 21.68 -8.44 -17.60
CA PRO A 52 21.15 -7.07 -17.55
C PRO A 52 21.02 -6.51 -16.13
N LEU A 53 20.91 -5.18 -16.02
CA LEU A 53 20.42 -4.54 -14.79
C LEU A 53 18.95 -4.93 -14.58
N ILE A 54 18.54 -5.02 -13.33
CA ILE A 54 17.14 -5.22 -12.98
C ILE A 54 16.60 -3.87 -12.54
N ILE A 55 15.58 -3.39 -13.23
CA ILE A 55 14.97 -2.10 -12.96
C ILE A 55 13.52 -2.36 -12.64
N ASP A 56 13.15 -2.10 -11.40
CA ASP A 56 11.77 -2.13 -10.93
C ASP A 56 11.24 -0.69 -10.82
N GLY A 57 9.97 -0.51 -10.44
CA GLY A 57 9.32 0.80 -10.39
C GLY A 57 9.96 1.81 -9.42
N PHE A 58 10.77 1.35 -8.45
CA PHE A 58 11.26 2.20 -7.37
C PHE A 58 12.76 2.06 -7.06
N ASN A 59 13.44 1.08 -7.63
CA ASN A 59 14.82 0.72 -7.38
C ASN A 59 15.48 0.16 -8.64
N VAL A 60 16.80 0.22 -8.62
CA VAL A 60 17.68 -0.39 -9.60
C VAL A 60 18.57 -1.37 -8.86
N LEU A 61 18.59 -2.61 -9.32
CA LEU A 61 19.48 -3.64 -8.81
C LEU A 61 20.58 -3.87 -9.83
N TYR A 62 21.81 -3.77 -9.36
CA TYR A 62 23.02 -4.06 -10.10
C TYR A 62 23.52 -5.44 -9.66
N PRO A 63 23.37 -6.49 -10.50
CA PRO A 63 23.93 -7.79 -10.19
C PRO A 63 25.45 -7.74 -10.29
N ILE A 64 26.15 -8.04 -9.21
CA ILE A 64 27.60 -7.98 -9.10
C ILE A 64 28.14 -9.37 -8.75
N ARG A 65 29.10 -9.85 -9.53
CA ARG A 65 29.91 -11.02 -9.18
C ARG A 65 31.12 -10.57 -8.37
N ILE A 66 31.26 -11.10 -7.16
CA ILE A 66 32.43 -10.87 -6.31
C ILE A 66 33.32 -12.11 -6.36
N GLU A 67 34.61 -11.93 -6.60
CA GLU A 67 35.54 -13.05 -6.70
C GLU A 67 35.55 -13.90 -5.40
N GLY A 68 35.42 -15.21 -5.54
CA GLY A 68 35.42 -16.15 -4.41
C GLY A 68 34.17 -16.13 -3.52
N LEU A 69 33.09 -15.42 -3.89
CA LEU A 69 31.75 -15.70 -3.37
C LEU A 69 31.06 -16.76 -4.24
N ALA A 70 30.27 -17.63 -3.62
CA ALA A 70 29.54 -18.69 -4.32
C ALA A 70 28.35 -18.17 -5.14
N THR A 71 27.71 -17.11 -4.66
CA THR A 71 26.56 -16.46 -5.29
C THR A 71 26.92 -15.02 -5.67
N ASN A 72 26.21 -14.49 -6.67
CA ASN A 72 26.29 -13.06 -6.97
C ASN A 72 25.60 -12.27 -5.83
N VAL A 73 25.86 -10.98 -5.78
CA VAL A 73 25.13 -10.04 -4.91
C VAL A 73 24.38 -9.04 -5.78
N LEU A 74 23.28 -8.51 -5.25
CA LEU A 74 22.55 -7.42 -5.88
C LEU A 74 22.83 -6.15 -5.07
N VAL A 75 23.45 -5.15 -5.70
CA VAL A 75 23.51 -3.80 -5.13
C VAL A 75 22.23 -3.08 -5.54
N ARG A 76 21.33 -2.87 -4.58
CA ARG A 76 20.02 -2.25 -4.76
C ARG A 76 20.10 -0.79 -4.33
N LEU A 77 19.75 0.12 -5.25
CA LEU A 77 19.70 1.57 -5.04
C LEU A 77 18.30 2.07 -5.36
N PRO A 78 17.76 3.08 -4.64
CA PRO A 78 16.50 3.68 -5.03
C PRO A 78 16.63 4.36 -6.40
N CYS A 79 15.59 4.24 -7.21
CA CYS A 79 15.56 4.84 -8.53
C CYS A 79 15.51 6.38 -8.40
N PRO A 80 16.43 7.12 -9.05
CA PRO A 80 16.44 8.59 -9.01
C PRO A 80 15.09 9.17 -9.41
N ASN A 81 14.66 10.24 -8.74
CA ASN A 81 13.41 10.96 -8.99
C ASN A 81 12.10 10.16 -8.80
N GLN A 82 12.17 8.89 -8.39
CA GLN A 82 11.00 8.02 -8.22
C GLN A 82 10.72 7.65 -6.75
N ALA A 83 11.79 7.50 -5.96
CA ALA A 83 11.67 7.12 -4.57
C ALA A 83 11.27 8.31 -3.67
N LEU A 84 10.19 8.15 -2.92
CA LEU A 84 9.80 9.10 -1.87
C LEU A 84 10.70 8.89 -0.64
N PHE A 85 11.38 9.95 -0.19
CA PHE A 85 12.32 9.92 0.95
C PHE A 85 13.36 8.78 0.83
N PRO A 86 14.22 8.79 -0.21
CA PRO A 86 15.03 7.64 -0.60
C PRO A 86 15.89 7.08 0.54
N GLU A 87 16.50 7.93 1.38
CA GLU A 87 17.26 7.48 2.54
C GLU A 87 16.40 6.76 3.58
N GLU A 88 15.29 7.38 4.02
CA GLU A 88 14.41 6.79 5.03
C GLU A 88 13.78 5.48 4.52
N LYS A 89 13.34 5.47 3.26
CA LYS A 89 12.75 4.31 2.60
C LYS A 89 13.74 3.14 2.56
N THR A 90 14.95 3.35 2.04
CA THR A 90 15.95 2.28 1.89
C THR A 90 16.41 1.73 3.25
N LEU A 91 16.61 2.59 4.25
CA LEU A 91 16.96 2.14 5.60
C LEU A 91 15.81 1.39 6.28
N ALA A 92 14.57 1.82 6.08
CA ALA A 92 13.38 1.14 6.61
C ALA A 92 13.16 -0.23 5.95
N GLU A 93 13.40 -0.34 4.64
CA GLU A 93 13.37 -1.62 3.91
C GLU A 93 14.39 -2.60 4.49
N ALA A 94 15.65 -2.17 4.65
CA ALA A 94 16.72 -2.99 5.23
C ALA A 94 16.39 -3.47 6.65
N ALA A 95 15.92 -2.54 7.50
CA ALA A 95 15.50 -2.85 8.87
C ALA A 95 14.31 -3.82 8.91
N THR A 96 13.35 -3.66 7.98
CA THR A 96 12.19 -4.55 7.88
C THR A 96 12.59 -5.95 7.45
N ALA A 97 13.34 -6.08 6.35
CA ALA A 97 13.82 -7.37 5.86
C ALA A 97 14.61 -8.13 6.93
N ALA A 98 15.50 -7.43 7.64
CA ALA A 98 16.29 -8.04 8.70
C ALA A 98 15.46 -8.39 9.95
N CYS A 99 14.45 -7.58 10.29
CA CYS A 99 13.50 -7.90 11.37
C CYS A 99 12.67 -9.15 11.03
N VAL A 100 12.16 -9.26 9.79
CA VAL A 100 11.40 -10.42 9.32
C VAL A 100 12.28 -11.67 9.35
N SER A 101 13.52 -11.57 8.85
CA SER A 101 14.50 -12.67 8.88
C SER A 101 14.82 -13.15 10.30
N GLN A 102 14.86 -12.25 11.29
CA GLN A 102 15.15 -12.60 12.69
C GLN A 102 13.95 -13.17 13.45
N ARG A 103 12.73 -12.73 13.11
CA ARG A 103 11.52 -13.01 13.92
C ARG A 103 10.58 -14.03 13.31
N THR A 104 10.82 -14.45 12.07
CA THR A 104 9.90 -15.30 11.32
C THR A 104 10.65 -16.39 10.57
N LEU A 105 9.90 -17.37 10.07
CA LEU A 105 10.40 -18.41 9.16
C LEU A 105 10.24 -18.02 7.67
N VAL A 106 9.83 -16.78 7.37
CA VAL A 106 9.77 -16.32 5.98
C VAL A 106 11.19 -16.26 5.44
N PRO A 107 11.51 -16.96 4.33
CA PRO A 107 12.83 -16.90 3.73
C PRO A 107 13.10 -15.47 3.21
N ILE A 108 14.20 -14.86 3.63
CA ILE A 108 14.63 -13.51 3.20
C ILE A 108 16.03 -13.64 2.60
N PRO A 109 16.34 -12.99 1.45
CA PRO A 109 17.70 -13.01 0.92
C PRO A 109 18.68 -12.47 1.95
N LYS A 110 19.88 -13.04 2.03
CA LYS A 110 20.89 -12.56 2.97
C LYS A 110 21.22 -11.09 2.71
N LEU A 111 21.01 -10.25 3.72
CA LEU A 111 21.46 -8.85 3.72
C LEU A 111 22.94 -8.81 4.12
N PHE A 112 23.81 -8.42 3.18
CA PHE A 112 25.25 -8.28 3.41
C PHE A 112 25.59 -6.95 4.06
N SER A 113 25.02 -5.86 3.56
CA SER A 113 25.26 -4.50 4.05
C SER A 113 24.16 -3.57 3.58
N HIS A 114 23.98 -2.44 4.27
CA HIS A 114 23.11 -1.35 3.87
C HIS A 114 23.63 -0.05 4.49
N GLY A 115 23.21 1.09 3.97
CA GLY A 115 23.61 2.38 4.52
C GLY A 115 23.45 3.52 3.52
N ILE A 116 24.15 4.61 3.80
CA ILE A 116 24.24 5.78 2.92
C ILE A 116 25.72 5.97 2.58
N ASP A 117 26.04 5.85 1.30
CA ASP A 117 27.37 6.10 0.77
C ASP A 117 27.43 7.47 0.09
N ALA A 118 28.57 8.14 0.16
CA ALA A 118 28.74 9.49 -0.37
C ALA A 118 28.69 9.55 -1.92
N ASP A 119 29.08 8.48 -2.61
CA ASP A 119 29.19 8.43 -4.06
C ASP A 119 27.94 7.86 -4.74
N ILE A 120 27.31 6.86 -4.12
CA ILE A 120 26.16 6.14 -4.68
C ILE A 120 24.84 6.37 -3.92
N GLY A 121 24.88 7.08 -2.79
CA GLY A 121 23.70 7.39 -1.99
C GLY A 121 23.23 6.20 -1.13
N PRO A 122 21.93 6.15 -0.75
CA PRO A 122 21.37 5.04 0.01
C PRO A 122 21.43 3.72 -0.77
N PHE A 123 21.80 2.64 -0.10
CA PHE A 123 21.99 1.34 -0.72
C PHE A 123 21.61 0.16 0.19
N MET A 124 21.33 -0.97 -0.45
CA MET A 124 21.31 -2.31 0.16
C MET A 124 22.14 -3.27 -0.71
N ILE A 125 22.88 -4.17 -0.07
CA ILE A 125 23.57 -5.28 -0.74
C ILE A 125 22.93 -6.56 -0.25
N ILE A 126 22.23 -7.24 -1.14
CA ILE A 126 21.48 -8.47 -0.84
C ILE A 126 21.99 -9.64 -1.68
N GLU A 127 21.72 -10.85 -1.22
CA GLU A 127 21.99 -12.06 -1.98
C GLU A 127 21.17 -12.14 -3.26
N ASP A 128 21.84 -12.52 -4.35
CA ASP A 128 21.16 -12.97 -5.55
C ASP A 128 20.79 -14.45 -5.40
N VAL A 129 19.51 -14.72 -5.11
CA VAL A 129 18.98 -16.08 -4.93
C VAL A 129 18.86 -16.88 -6.25
N GLY A 130 19.33 -16.33 -7.38
CA GLY A 130 19.46 -17.02 -8.66
C GLY A 130 18.16 -17.16 -9.47
N SER A 131 17.00 -17.10 -8.82
CA SER A 131 15.70 -17.06 -9.49
C SER A 131 15.20 -15.63 -9.68
N ARG A 132 14.49 -15.39 -10.79
CA ARG A 132 13.67 -14.19 -11.02
C ARG A 132 12.19 -14.54 -11.13
N ARG A 133 11.85 -15.82 -10.97
CA ARG A 133 10.49 -16.31 -11.11
C ARG A 133 9.74 -16.03 -9.82
N GLY A 134 8.76 -15.13 -9.88
CA GLY A 134 7.85 -14.85 -8.76
C GLY A 134 6.67 -15.81 -8.75
N MET A 135 6.06 -16.03 -7.59
CA MET A 135 4.84 -16.83 -7.47
C MET A 135 3.67 -16.22 -8.27
N GLY A 136 3.69 -14.92 -8.54
CA GLY A 136 2.76 -14.27 -9.47
C GLY A 136 2.78 -14.92 -10.86
N GLN A 137 3.96 -15.21 -11.40
CA GLN A 137 4.13 -15.88 -12.71
C GLN A 137 3.64 -17.34 -12.72
N VAL A 138 3.50 -17.96 -11.54
CA VAL A 138 2.94 -19.32 -11.41
C VAL A 138 1.41 -19.30 -11.53
N LEU A 139 0.82 -18.16 -11.14
CA LEU A 139 -0.62 -17.95 -10.97
C LEU A 139 -1.25 -17.17 -12.12
N GLU A 140 -0.48 -16.33 -12.82
CA GLU A 140 -1.02 -15.46 -13.86
C GLU A 140 -1.44 -16.21 -15.12
N ALA A 141 -2.45 -15.67 -15.79
CA ALA A 141 -2.80 -16.06 -17.15
C ALA A 141 -1.62 -15.73 -18.11
N PRO A 142 -1.45 -16.50 -19.20
CA PRO A 142 -0.57 -16.08 -20.29
C PRO A 142 -0.94 -14.67 -20.78
N ARG A 143 0.07 -13.84 -21.00
CA ARG A 143 -0.07 -12.47 -21.53
C ARG A 143 0.69 -12.34 -22.84
N ASP A 144 0.13 -11.60 -23.78
CA ASP A 144 0.78 -11.29 -25.05
C ASP A 144 1.84 -10.18 -24.86
N ASP A 145 1.51 -9.12 -24.11
CA ASP A 145 2.47 -8.10 -23.70
C ASP A 145 2.88 -8.31 -22.22
N PRO A 146 4.18 -8.47 -21.92
CA PRO A 146 4.67 -8.52 -20.54
C PRO A 146 4.31 -7.29 -19.68
N ASN A 147 3.98 -6.16 -20.32
CA ASN A 147 3.53 -4.93 -19.66
C ASN A 147 2.03 -4.91 -19.31
N ASP A 148 1.22 -5.84 -19.85
CA ASP A 148 -0.19 -5.94 -19.49
C ASP A 148 -0.34 -6.26 -18.00
N THR A 149 -1.41 -5.82 -17.36
CA THR A 149 -1.64 -6.14 -15.96
C THR A 149 -1.80 -7.65 -15.76
N PRO A 150 -1.04 -8.30 -14.86
CA PRO A 150 -1.20 -9.73 -14.59
C PRO A 150 -2.55 -9.99 -13.91
N VAL A 151 -3.30 -10.96 -14.44
CA VAL A 151 -4.55 -11.45 -13.87
C VAL A 151 -4.42 -12.93 -13.52
N LEU A 152 -5.10 -13.38 -12.47
CA LEU A 152 -5.14 -14.79 -12.11
C LEU A 152 -5.65 -15.63 -13.29
N GLN A 153 -4.96 -16.73 -13.60
CA GLN A 153 -5.40 -17.69 -14.63
C GLN A 153 -6.82 -18.20 -14.32
N PRO A 154 -7.83 -17.91 -15.18
CA PRO A 154 -9.23 -18.23 -14.86
C PRO A 154 -9.51 -19.73 -14.70
N ASP A 155 -8.83 -20.57 -15.49
CA ASP A 155 -8.97 -22.03 -15.52
C ASP A 155 -7.90 -22.76 -14.71
N ILE A 156 -7.19 -22.07 -13.81
CA ILE A 156 -6.21 -22.70 -12.93
C ILE A 156 -6.86 -23.87 -12.14
N PRO A 157 -6.25 -25.07 -12.14
CA PRO A 157 -6.77 -26.18 -11.35
C PRO A 157 -6.85 -25.81 -9.87
N GLU A 158 -7.99 -26.08 -9.24
CA GLU A 158 -8.28 -25.67 -7.86
C GLU A 158 -7.22 -26.17 -6.87
N ASP A 159 -6.76 -27.41 -7.03
CA ASP A 159 -5.70 -27.99 -6.19
C ASP A 159 -4.36 -27.26 -6.36
N LYS A 160 -4.04 -26.80 -7.59
CA LYS A 160 -2.83 -26.01 -7.86
C LYS A 160 -2.94 -24.65 -7.20
N LEU A 161 -4.07 -23.96 -7.36
CA LEU A 161 -4.32 -22.65 -6.73
C LEU A 161 -4.23 -22.75 -5.22
N LYS A 162 -4.93 -23.72 -4.62
CA LYS A 162 -4.90 -23.97 -3.18
C LYS A 162 -3.48 -24.25 -2.67
N CYS A 163 -2.69 -25.04 -3.41
CA CYS A 163 -1.30 -25.32 -3.06
C CYS A 163 -0.41 -24.06 -3.02
N GLN A 164 -0.54 -23.16 -4.00
CA GLN A 164 0.23 -21.90 -3.98
C GLN A 164 -0.28 -20.93 -2.90
N TYR A 165 -1.61 -20.83 -2.72
CA TYR A 165 -2.20 -20.07 -1.63
C TYR A 165 -1.77 -20.57 -0.26
N PHE A 166 -1.61 -21.88 -0.07
CA PHE A 166 -1.10 -22.45 1.18
C PHE A 166 0.33 -21.95 1.49
N LYS A 167 1.21 -21.89 0.48
CA LYS A 167 2.57 -21.35 0.63
C LYS A 167 2.55 -19.86 1.00
N MET A 168 1.68 -19.07 0.36
CA MET A 168 1.49 -17.65 0.71
C MET A 168 0.90 -17.48 2.11
N ALA A 169 -0.10 -18.27 2.48
CA ALA A 169 -0.75 -18.26 3.78
C ALA A 169 0.25 -18.52 4.90
N ARG A 170 1.19 -19.46 4.72
CA ARG A 170 2.29 -19.68 5.68
C ARG A 170 3.15 -18.42 5.87
N CYS A 171 3.45 -17.69 4.79
CA CYS A 171 4.19 -16.44 4.90
C CYS A 171 3.38 -15.36 5.62
N VAL A 172 2.11 -15.17 5.25
CA VAL A 172 1.20 -14.21 5.89
C VAL A 172 1.06 -14.49 7.39
N LEU A 173 0.84 -15.74 7.78
CA LEU A 173 0.75 -16.15 9.19
C LEU A 173 2.03 -15.82 9.96
N GLN A 174 3.20 -16.08 9.37
CA GLN A 174 4.49 -15.78 9.98
C GLN A 174 4.70 -14.26 10.18
N LEU A 175 4.34 -13.44 9.20
CA LEU A 175 4.41 -11.98 9.32
C LEU A 175 3.42 -11.45 10.36
N ALA A 176 2.21 -12.01 10.37
CA ALA A 176 1.16 -11.64 11.30
C ALA A 176 1.50 -12.02 12.75
N GLN A 177 2.47 -12.88 13.04
CA GLN A 177 2.88 -13.21 14.41
C GLN A 177 3.71 -12.10 15.07
N ALA A 178 4.46 -11.31 14.31
CA ALA A 178 5.27 -10.24 14.86
C ALA A 178 4.37 -9.11 15.41
N THR A 179 4.57 -8.76 16.68
CA THR A 179 3.88 -7.64 17.35
C THR A 179 4.82 -6.49 17.61
N PHE A 180 4.25 -5.29 17.61
CA PHE A 180 4.98 -4.04 17.83
C PHE A 180 4.16 -3.08 18.71
N PRO A 181 4.84 -2.21 19.48
CA PRO A 181 4.19 -1.36 20.49
C PRO A 181 3.60 -0.04 19.95
N CYS A 182 3.91 0.33 18.71
CA CYS A 182 3.39 1.53 18.05
C CYS A 182 3.42 1.35 16.53
N ILE A 183 2.68 2.20 15.81
CA ILE A 183 2.64 2.30 14.35
C ILE A 183 3.78 3.21 13.87
N GLY A 184 4.45 2.80 12.81
CA GLY A 184 5.63 3.50 12.27
C GLY A 184 6.49 2.58 11.40
N SER A 185 7.57 3.12 10.85
CA SER A 185 8.58 2.32 10.14
C SER A 185 9.65 1.80 11.09
N LEU A 186 10.15 0.60 10.77
CA LEU A 186 11.24 -0.03 11.49
C LEU A 186 12.56 0.68 11.20
N VAL A 187 13.37 0.82 12.25
CA VAL A 187 14.71 1.38 12.20
C VAL A 187 15.64 0.42 12.93
N GLU A 188 16.84 0.20 12.38
CA GLU A 188 17.90 -0.50 13.09
C GLU A 188 18.39 0.37 14.26
N ALA A 189 18.22 -0.16 15.47
CA ALA A 189 18.79 0.38 16.69
C ALA A 189 20.12 -0.34 17.02
N SER A 190 20.66 -0.16 18.22
CA SER A 190 21.91 -0.81 18.62
C SER A 190 21.82 -2.34 18.57
N ASN A 191 22.94 -3.00 18.25
CA ASN A 191 23.12 -4.45 18.30
C ASN A 191 22.13 -5.25 17.42
N LYS A 192 21.85 -4.78 16.18
CA LYS A 192 20.92 -5.44 15.24
C LYS A 192 19.52 -5.67 15.83
N SER A 193 19.08 -4.78 16.71
CA SER A 193 17.71 -4.76 17.22
C SER A 193 16.88 -3.80 16.37
N TYR A 194 15.66 -4.19 16.01
CA TYR A 194 14.78 -3.37 15.16
C TYR A 194 13.61 -2.83 15.98
N ARG A 195 13.42 -1.52 15.91
CA ARG A 195 12.40 -0.80 16.69
C ARG A 195 11.60 0.12 15.78
N VAL A 196 10.33 0.32 16.14
CA VAL A 196 9.47 1.30 15.46
C VAL A 196 9.84 2.69 15.96
N MET A 197 10.51 3.47 15.10
CA MET A 197 10.97 4.83 15.42
C MET A 197 10.86 5.78 14.22
N GLY A 198 10.65 5.27 13.01
CA GLY A 198 10.43 6.07 11.81
C GLY A 198 8.95 6.37 11.61
N ARG A 199 8.67 7.43 10.84
CA ARG A 199 7.32 7.66 10.31
C ARG A 199 6.93 6.55 9.34
N PRO A 200 5.65 6.16 9.26
CA PRO A 200 5.19 5.35 8.14
C PRO A 200 5.50 6.04 6.81
N ILE A 201 6.07 5.30 5.86
CA ILE A 201 6.25 5.74 4.48
C ILE A 201 5.48 4.73 3.63
N THR A 202 4.32 5.11 3.12
CA THR A 202 3.42 4.18 2.42
C THR A 202 3.52 4.33 0.91
N LEU A 203 3.17 3.25 0.19
CA LEU A 203 3.06 3.29 -1.27
C LEU A 203 2.04 4.35 -1.74
N ASN A 204 0.96 4.55 -0.98
CA ASN A 204 -0.03 5.58 -1.27
C ASN A 204 0.57 7.00 -1.17
N MET A 205 1.41 7.28 -0.16
CA MET A 205 2.09 8.59 -0.06
C MET A 205 2.99 8.84 -1.28
N ARG A 206 3.74 7.84 -1.74
CA ARG A 206 4.53 7.95 -2.98
C ARG A 206 3.64 8.28 -4.16
N ASN A 207 2.56 7.51 -4.34
CA ASN A 207 1.66 7.72 -5.45
C ASN A 207 1.00 9.11 -5.38
N MET A 208 0.62 9.60 -4.20
CA MET A 208 0.06 10.96 -4.02
C MET A 208 1.01 12.06 -4.49
N VAL A 209 2.32 11.93 -4.25
CA VAL A 209 3.31 12.89 -4.73
C VAL A 209 3.44 12.83 -6.25
N GLN A 210 3.56 11.62 -6.79
CA GLN A 210 3.89 11.42 -8.20
C GLN A 210 2.70 11.64 -9.13
N LEU A 211 1.51 11.19 -8.71
CA LEU A 211 0.32 11.10 -9.55
C LEU A 211 -0.72 12.18 -9.21
N SER A 212 -0.63 12.81 -8.04
CA SER A 212 -1.55 13.87 -7.60
C SER A 212 -0.86 15.19 -7.24
N ASN A 213 0.48 15.26 -7.37
CA ASN A 213 1.29 16.43 -6.99
C ASN A 213 1.02 16.91 -5.54
N VAL A 214 0.69 15.99 -4.62
CA VAL A 214 0.53 16.30 -3.20
C VAL A 214 1.91 16.66 -2.63
N PRO A 215 2.05 17.78 -1.91
CA PRO A 215 3.35 18.16 -1.33
C PRO A 215 3.83 17.14 -0.28
N THR A 216 5.14 16.98 -0.15
CA THR A 216 5.70 16.04 0.85
C THR A 216 5.59 16.55 2.28
N CYS A 217 5.40 17.87 2.46
CA CYS A 217 5.30 18.54 3.75
C CYS A 217 3.96 18.32 4.47
N ILE A 218 3.01 17.65 3.81
CA ILE A 218 1.68 17.29 4.31
C ILE A 218 1.70 15.94 5.01
N PHE A 219 2.68 15.09 4.69
CA PHE A 219 2.85 13.78 5.32
C PHE A 219 3.42 13.91 6.74
N PRO A 220 3.30 12.85 7.57
CA PRO A 220 3.83 12.85 8.92
C PRO A 220 5.29 13.32 8.97
N PRO A 221 5.67 14.19 9.91
CA PRO A 221 7.05 14.61 10.09
C PRO A 221 7.98 13.43 10.38
N LYS A 222 9.27 13.56 10.02
CA LYS A 222 10.29 12.55 10.30
C LYS A 222 10.32 12.20 11.80
N GLY A 223 10.35 10.90 12.11
CA GLY A 223 10.36 10.38 13.48
C GLY A 223 8.99 10.29 14.16
N THR A 224 7.89 10.63 13.47
CA THR A 224 6.53 10.49 14.03
C THR A 224 6.15 9.02 14.16
N THR A 225 5.51 8.64 15.28
CA THR A 225 4.92 7.30 15.48
C THR A 225 3.56 7.46 16.14
N TYR A 226 2.69 6.45 16.01
CA TYR A 226 1.33 6.50 16.52
C TYR A 226 1.08 5.42 17.55
N ARG A 227 0.31 5.75 18.59
CA ARG A 227 0.02 4.88 19.74
C ARG A 227 -1.32 4.18 19.63
N SER A 228 -2.18 4.59 18.69
CA SER A 228 -3.44 3.90 18.43
C SER A 228 -3.75 3.74 16.95
N ALA A 229 -4.62 2.77 16.64
CA ALA A 229 -5.19 2.60 15.32
C ALA A 229 -6.00 3.83 14.89
N ASP A 230 -6.73 4.46 15.82
CA ASP A 230 -7.56 5.65 15.56
C ASP A 230 -6.73 6.86 15.11
N GLU A 231 -5.56 7.08 15.73
CA GLU A 231 -4.62 8.12 15.30
C GLU A 231 -4.20 7.89 13.85
N TRP A 232 -3.87 6.64 13.48
CA TRP A 232 -3.45 6.34 12.12
C TRP A 232 -4.60 6.40 11.11
N TYR A 233 -5.81 5.91 11.45
CA TYR A 233 -6.99 6.07 10.60
C TYR A 233 -7.32 7.54 10.34
N THR A 234 -7.12 8.41 11.33
CA THR A 234 -7.30 9.86 11.16
C THR A 234 -6.32 10.40 10.14
N VAL A 235 -5.03 10.04 10.23
CA VAL A 235 -4.01 10.43 9.26
C VAL A 235 -4.31 9.90 7.85
N LEU A 236 -4.78 8.65 7.73
CA LEU A 236 -5.23 8.07 6.46
C LEU A 236 -6.40 8.88 5.86
N ALA A 237 -7.39 9.25 6.67
CA ALA A 237 -8.52 10.05 6.23
C ALA A 237 -8.12 11.47 5.81
N GLU A 238 -7.19 12.10 6.53
CA GLU A 238 -6.63 13.41 6.17
C GLU A 238 -5.84 13.37 4.87
N MET A 239 -5.12 12.27 4.60
CA MET A 239 -4.50 12.06 3.28
C MET A 239 -5.53 11.96 2.15
N GLN A 240 -6.71 11.37 2.39
CA GLN A 240 -7.78 11.37 1.39
C GLN A 240 -8.27 12.78 1.07
N ILE A 241 -8.42 13.64 2.09
CA ILE A 241 -8.71 15.06 1.91
C ILE A 241 -7.58 15.76 1.15
N ALA A 242 -6.32 15.50 1.52
CA ALA A 242 -5.16 16.10 0.86
C ALA A 242 -5.12 15.82 -0.65
N THR A 243 -5.45 14.59 -1.09
CA THR A 243 -5.57 14.27 -2.53
C THR A 243 -6.58 15.18 -3.22
N LEU A 244 -7.78 15.33 -2.64
CA LEU A 244 -8.81 16.23 -3.20
C LEU A 244 -8.32 17.69 -3.23
N VAL A 245 -7.61 18.14 -2.19
CA VAL A 245 -7.14 19.53 -2.07
C VAL A 245 -6.03 19.86 -3.07
N PHE A 246 -5.04 18.98 -3.24
CA PHE A 246 -3.81 19.28 -3.98
C PHE A 246 -3.79 18.73 -5.40
N GLN A 247 -4.54 17.67 -5.70
CA GLN A 247 -4.71 17.26 -7.09
C GLN A 247 -5.53 18.33 -7.81
N ARG A 248 -4.88 19.05 -8.73
CA ARG A 248 -5.51 20.16 -9.45
C ARG A 248 -6.20 19.68 -10.69
N ASN A 249 -5.51 18.85 -11.47
CA ASN A 249 -6.03 18.41 -12.76
C ASN A 249 -6.74 17.08 -12.62
N ASP A 250 -7.84 16.94 -13.36
CA ASP A 250 -8.57 15.68 -13.53
C ASP A 250 -9.16 15.12 -12.20
N MET A 251 -9.09 15.88 -11.10
CA MET A 251 -9.62 15.48 -9.78
C MET A 251 -11.14 15.57 -9.70
N ILE A 252 -11.77 16.51 -10.43
CA ILE A 252 -13.22 16.69 -10.46
C ILE A 252 -13.70 16.91 -11.90
N SER A 253 -14.94 16.51 -12.21
CA SER A 253 -15.58 16.73 -13.52
C SER A 253 -16.68 17.80 -13.50
N SER A 254 -17.30 18.03 -12.33
CA SER A 254 -18.39 18.98 -12.12
C SER A 254 -18.40 19.47 -10.68
N GLU A 255 -19.20 20.51 -10.40
CA GLU A 255 -19.39 20.94 -9.00
C GLU A 255 -20.04 19.85 -8.14
N ASP A 256 -20.99 19.10 -8.71
CA ASP A 256 -21.68 18.00 -8.03
C ASP A 256 -20.69 16.86 -7.70
N ASP A 257 -19.81 16.51 -8.64
CA ASP A 257 -18.73 15.54 -8.39
C ASP A 257 -17.79 16.02 -7.27
N CYS A 258 -17.40 17.30 -7.27
CA CYS A 258 -16.60 17.88 -6.19
C CYS A 258 -17.29 17.77 -4.83
N ARG A 259 -18.59 18.09 -4.74
CA ARG A 259 -19.38 17.95 -3.50
C ARG A 259 -19.48 16.49 -3.05
N THR A 260 -19.68 15.55 -3.98
CA THR A 260 -19.69 14.09 -3.74
C THR A 260 -18.37 13.59 -3.16
N LYS A 261 -17.25 14.01 -3.74
CA LYS A 261 -15.91 13.69 -3.26
C LYS A 261 -15.62 14.29 -1.89
N TYR A 262 -16.08 15.52 -1.66
CA TYR A 262 -15.89 16.22 -0.39
C TYR A 262 -16.67 15.58 0.75
N VAL A 263 -17.98 15.36 0.58
CA VAL A 263 -18.85 14.79 1.61
C VAL A 263 -18.35 13.42 2.08
N ALA A 264 -17.95 12.56 1.14
CA ALA A 264 -17.39 11.25 1.47
C ALA A 264 -16.16 11.35 2.39
N ARG A 265 -15.21 12.24 2.05
CA ARG A 265 -13.96 12.40 2.80
C ARG A 265 -14.18 13.04 4.17
N GLN A 266 -15.06 14.02 4.30
CA GLN A 266 -15.38 14.64 5.59
C GLN A 266 -16.06 13.66 6.54
N LEU A 267 -17.06 12.91 6.06
CA LEU A 267 -17.73 11.89 6.87
C LEU A 267 -16.77 10.77 7.27
N PHE A 268 -15.94 10.30 6.34
CA PHE A 268 -14.91 9.31 6.63
C PHE A 268 -13.93 9.79 7.70
N ARG A 269 -13.43 11.02 7.59
CA ARG A 269 -12.54 11.64 8.59
C ARG A 269 -13.22 11.80 9.95
N ARG A 270 -14.48 12.22 9.99
CA ARG A 270 -15.21 12.35 11.26
C ARG A 270 -15.35 11.01 11.95
N LEU A 271 -15.70 9.95 11.22
CA LEU A 271 -15.75 8.60 11.78
C LEU A 271 -14.37 8.14 12.28
N ALA A 272 -13.28 8.52 11.60
CA ALA A 272 -11.92 8.25 12.07
C ALA A 272 -11.62 8.94 13.40
N LYS A 273 -11.89 10.26 13.50
CA LYS A 273 -11.68 11.04 14.74
C LYS A 273 -12.52 10.53 15.91
N GLN A 274 -13.70 9.99 15.63
CA GLN A 274 -14.59 9.42 16.64
C GLN A 274 -14.19 8.00 17.08
N GLY A 275 -13.09 7.44 16.56
CA GLY A 275 -12.66 6.07 16.84
C GLY A 275 -13.63 5.00 16.30
N ARG A 276 -14.48 5.36 15.35
CA ARG A 276 -15.54 4.48 14.83
C ARG A 276 -15.05 3.54 13.73
N LEU A 277 -14.03 3.95 12.97
CA LEU A 277 -13.47 3.13 11.90
C LEU A 277 -12.71 1.91 12.43
N SER A 278 -11.97 2.04 13.54
CA SER A 278 -11.15 0.94 14.08
C SER A 278 -11.97 -0.23 14.64
N ILE A 279 -13.23 0.03 15.01
CA ILE A 279 -14.19 -0.96 15.51
C ILE A 279 -15.27 -1.35 14.49
N PHE A 280 -15.33 -0.69 13.33
CA PHE A 280 -16.36 -0.95 12.31
C PHE A 280 -16.37 -2.43 11.91
N GLY A 281 -17.56 -3.02 11.85
CA GLY A 281 -17.74 -4.42 11.46
C GLY A 281 -17.13 -5.42 12.42
N PHE A 282 -16.73 -5.06 13.64
CA PHE A 282 -16.40 -5.98 14.75
C PHE A 282 -17.57 -6.09 15.74
N ALA A 283 -17.48 -6.99 16.73
CA ALA A 283 -18.51 -7.18 17.74
C ALA A 283 -18.84 -5.90 18.53
N GLU A 284 -17.87 -4.99 18.64
CA GLU A 284 -17.99 -3.69 19.30
C GLU A 284 -18.65 -2.61 18.42
N ASP A 285 -18.92 -2.89 17.14
CA ASP A 285 -19.61 -1.96 16.24
C ASP A 285 -21.07 -1.75 16.66
N ASN A 286 -21.34 -0.61 17.29
CA ASN A 286 -22.64 -0.23 17.82
C ASN A 286 -23.26 0.99 17.13
N TRP A 287 -22.64 1.47 16.05
CA TRP A 287 -23.01 2.73 15.41
C TRP A 287 -23.39 2.59 13.94
N SER A 288 -22.80 1.61 13.24
CA SER A 288 -23.03 1.45 11.81
C SER A 288 -24.46 0.96 11.52
N SER A 289 -24.94 1.17 10.30
CA SER A 289 -26.20 0.58 9.88
C SER A 289 -26.07 -0.94 9.74
N CYS A 290 -24.92 -1.44 9.27
CA CYS A 290 -24.74 -2.87 9.02
C CYS A 290 -24.75 -3.72 10.29
N CYS A 291 -24.36 -3.18 11.46
CA CYS A 291 -24.40 -3.96 12.70
C CYS A 291 -25.81 -4.34 13.14
N LYS A 292 -26.84 -3.61 12.66
CA LYS A 292 -28.25 -3.86 12.97
C LYS A 292 -28.81 -5.08 12.25
N ASP A 293 -28.39 -5.29 11.00
CA ASP A 293 -28.92 -6.34 10.13
C ASP A 293 -28.14 -7.63 10.23
N ALA A 294 -26.81 -7.55 10.41
CA ALA A 294 -25.93 -8.72 10.42
C ALA A 294 -24.71 -8.50 11.32
N PRO A 295 -24.87 -8.59 12.66
CA PRO A 295 -23.82 -8.27 13.62
C PRO A 295 -22.57 -9.14 13.40
N ALA A 296 -21.42 -8.55 13.67
CA ALA A 296 -20.15 -9.26 13.71
C ALA A 296 -20.01 -10.00 15.04
N THR A 297 -19.26 -11.10 15.03
CA THR A 297 -19.05 -11.94 16.22
C THR A 297 -17.64 -11.86 16.76
N LEU A 298 -16.67 -11.43 15.95
CA LEU A 298 -15.28 -11.32 16.35
C LEU A 298 -14.99 -9.93 16.91
N SER A 299 -14.28 -9.89 18.04
CA SER A 299 -13.86 -8.65 18.69
C SER A 299 -12.83 -7.88 17.88
N ALA A 300 -12.88 -6.56 17.99
CA ALA A 300 -11.83 -5.68 17.50
C ALA A 300 -10.50 -6.00 18.22
N PRO A 301 -9.37 -5.97 17.51
CA PRO A 301 -8.07 -6.05 18.18
C PRO A 301 -7.88 -4.83 19.09
N ASP A 302 -6.99 -4.95 20.09
CA ASP A 302 -6.60 -3.80 20.92
C ASP A 302 -6.13 -2.65 20.03
N GLY A 303 -6.88 -1.55 20.05
CA GLY A 303 -6.59 -0.36 19.25
C GLY A 303 -5.38 0.42 19.75
N SER A 304 -4.83 0.10 20.92
CA SER A 304 -3.73 0.81 21.59
C SER A 304 -2.46 -0.03 21.80
N GLY A 305 -2.50 -1.30 21.38
CA GLY A 305 -1.44 -2.26 21.65
C GLY A 305 -1.34 -3.35 20.60
N SER A 306 -0.12 -3.87 20.39
CA SER A 306 0.13 -5.03 19.53
C SER A 306 -0.21 -4.81 18.04
N PHE A 307 0.44 -3.84 17.42
CA PHE A 307 0.40 -3.58 15.97
C PHE A 307 1.17 -4.64 15.17
N ARG A 308 0.89 -4.73 13.86
CA ARG A 308 1.43 -5.77 12.98
C ARG A 308 2.21 -5.16 11.83
N LEU A 309 3.17 -5.91 11.29
CA LEU A 309 3.84 -5.52 10.05
C LEU A 309 2.82 -5.57 8.90
N TRP A 310 2.79 -4.51 8.09
CA TRP A 310 1.93 -4.38 6.92
C TRP A 310 2.77 -3.96 5.72
N SER A 311 2.50 -4.59 4.57
CA SER A 311 3.00 -4.13 3.28
C SER A 311 1.89 -4.27 2.25
N ASP A 312 1.56 -3.15 1.61
CA ASP A 312 0.61 -3.10 0.51
C ASP A 312 1.05 -3.95 -0.69
N ASP A 313 2.36 -4.19 -0.82
CA ASP A 313 2.99 -4.89 -1.94
C ASP A 313 3.50 -6.29 -1.54
N PHE A 314 3.15 -6.81 -0.36
CA PHE A 314 3.41 -8.21 -0.04
C PHE A 314 2.39 -9.11 -0.76
N ARG A 315 2.75 -9.51 -1.99
CA ARG A 315 1.94 -10.29 -2.93
C ARG A 315 2.78 -11.34 -3.65
N PRO A 316 2.16 -12.30 -4.37
CA PRO A 316 2.88 -13.39 -5.05
C PRO A 316 4.02 -12.95 -5.96
N ALA A 317 3.94 -11.77 -6.59
CA ALA A 317 5.02 -11.23 -7.41
C ALA A 317 6.33 -11.03 -6.62
N ASN A 318 6.24 -10.72 -5.32
CA ASN A 318 7.37 -10.44 -4.44
C ASN A 318 7.80 -11.67 -3.60
N VAL A 319 7.33 -12.86 -3.98
CA VAL A 319 7.77 -14.14 -3.42
C VAL A 319 8.40 -14.97 -4.53
N LEU A 320 9.73 -15.07 -4.51
CA LEU A 320 10.52 -15.82 -5.48
C LEU A 320 10.39 -17.32 -5.25
N VAL A 321 10.30 -18.07 -6.35
CA VAL A 321 10.18 -19.52 -6.35
C VAL A 321 11.22 -20.20 -7.23
N ASP A 322 11.52 -21.46 -6.93
CA ASP A 322 12.35 -22.33 -7.78
C ASP A 322 11.56 -22.92 -8.96
N GLU A 323 12.20 -23.82 -9.72
CA GLU A 323 11.58 -24.52 -10.86
C GLU A 323 10.43 -25.46 -10.44
N ASN A 324 10.38 -25.86 -9.18
CA ASN A 324 9.36 -26.74 -8.59
C ASN A 324 8.33 -25.95 -7.75
N ASP A 325 8.28 -24.63 -7.92
CA ASP A 325 7.43 -23.70 -7.18
C ASP A 325 7.71 -23.65 -5.66
N HIS A 326 8.86 -24.10 -5.16
CA HIS A 326 9.21 -23.92 -3.75
C HIS A 326 9.62 -22.47 -3.48
N VAL A 327 9.16 -21.91 -2.35
CA VAL A 327 9.52 -20.55 -1.93
C VAL A 327 11.01 -20.46 -1.63
N LEU A 328 11.70 -19.58 -2.36
CA LEU A 328 13.11 -19.27 -2.16
C LEU A 328 13.30 -18.06 -1.25
N ALA A 329 12.54 -16.99 -1.51
CA ALA A 329 12.69 -15.73 -0.79
C ALA A 329 11.48 -14.81 -0.97
N ALA A 330 11.08 -14.12 0.11
CA ALA A 330 10.25 -12.93 0.04
C ALA A 330 11.14 -11.68 -0.05
N ILE A 331 10.88 -10.87 -1.06
CA ILE A 331 11.66 -9.68 -1.40
C ILE A 331 10.80 -8.42 -1.32
N ASP A 332 11.41 -7.28 -1.62
CA ASP A 332 10.72 -6.02 -1.85
C ASP A 332 9.91 -5.51 -0.64
N TRP A 333 10.63 -5.28 0.47
CA TRP A 333 10.06 -4.78 1.72
C TRP A 333 9.92 -3.25 1.74
N GLU A 334 9.99 -2.61 0.58
CA GLU A 334 9.84 -1.18 0.47
C GLU A 334 8.41 -0.75 0.83
N TYR A 335 8.31 0.43 1.44
CA TYR A 335 7.04 0.99 1.95
C TYR A 335 6.30 0.11 2.96
N ALA A 336 6.93 -0.97 3.45
CA ALA A 336 6.44 -1.74 4.58
C ALA A 336 6.55 -0.90 5.87
N TYR A 337 5.56 -1.03 6.73
CA TYR A 337 5.52 -0.33 8.01
C TYR A 337 4.71 -1.15 9.01
N VAL A 338 4.89 -0.86 10.28
CA VAL A 338 4.03 -1.39 11.33
C VAL A 338 2.73 -0.58 11.32
N GLY A 339 1.60 -1.24 11.05
CA GLY A 339 0.28 -0.63 10.94
C GLY A 339 -0.76 -1.24 11.88
N PRO A 340 -2.00 -0.72 11.87
CA PRO A 340 -3.14 -1.28 12.59
C PRO A 340 -3.30 -2.78 12.34
N THR A 341 -3.57 -3.54 13.40
CA THR A 341 -3.82 -4.98 13.32
C THR A 341 -5.00 -5.31 12.42
N GLN A 342 -5.98 -4.41 12.33
CA GLN A 342 -7.13 -4.49 11.44
C GLN A 342 -6.75 -4.84 10.00
N PHE A 343 -5.60 -4.37 9.49
CA PHE A 343 -5.21 -4.63 8.10
C PHE A 343 -4.87 -6.10 7.85
N VAL A 344 -4.18 -6.77 8.78
CA VAL A 344 -3.82 -8.19 8.62
C VAL A 344 -5.01 -9.13 8.83
N LEU A 345 -6.12 -8.61 9.36
CA LEU A 345 -7.37 -9.35 9.57
C LEU A 345 -8.26 -9.36 8.32
N ASP A 346 -7.86 -8.68 7.25
CA ASP A 346 -8.56 -8.66 5.97
C ASP A 346 -7.95 -9.65 4.98
N PRO A 347 -8.76 -10.25 4.09
CA PRO A 347 -8.21 -11.12 3.05
C PRO A 347 -7.31 -10.31 2.09
N PRO A 348 -6.29 -10.95 1.49
CA PRO A 348 -5.36 -10.24 0.61
C PRO A 348 -6.04 -9.72 -0.66
N TRP A 349 -5.88 -8.43 -0.98
CA TRP A 349 -6.49 -7.84 -2.18
C TRP A 349 -6.03 -8.51 -3.49
N TRP A 350 -4.86 -9.15 -3.51
CA TRP A 350 -4.21 -9.66 -4.72
C TRP A 350 -4.66 -11.06 -5.17
N LEU A 351 -5.76 -11.63 -4.65
CA LEU A 351 -6.21 -12.97 -5.05
C LEU A 351 -6.44 -13.09 -6.57
N LEU A 352 -6.79 -11.99 -7.25
CA LEU A 352 -6.94 -11.95 -8.71
C LEU A 352 -5.71 -11.41 -9.44
N LEU A 353 -4.62 -11.15 -8.72
CA LEU A 353 -3.38 -10.49 -9.15
C LEU A 353 -3.53 -9.02 -9.61
N ASP A 354 -4.76 -8.57 -9.85
CA ASP A 354 -5.12 -7.20 -10.17
C ASP A 354 -6.03 -6.55 -9.10
N VAL A 355 -6.01 -5.23 -9.05
CA VAL A 355 -6.77 -4.40 -8.11
C VAL A 355 -8.21 -4.15 -8.60
N PRO A 356 -9.19 -4.02 -7.69
CA PRO A 356 -10.59 -3.82 -8.03
C PRO A 356 -10.87 -2.61 -8.93
N GLU A 357 -10.11 -1.52 -8.79
CA GLU A 357 -10.31 -0.30 -9.59
C GLU A 357 -9.74 -0.40 -11.02
N MET A 358 -8.93 -1.41 -11.31
CA MET A 358 -8.31 -1.63 -12.63
C MET A 358 -8.96 -2.76 -13.43
N TRP A 359 -9.89 -3.49 -12.83
CA TRP A 359 -10.55 -4.62 -13.47
C TRP A 359 -11.40 -4.17 -14.66
N ASP A 360 -11.12 -4.75 -15.84
CA ASP A 360 -11.75 -4.36 -17.11
C ASP A 360 -13.28 -4.47 -17.09
N ASP A 361 -13.81 -5.54 -16.49
CA ASP A 361 -15.26 -5.77 -16.35
C ASP A 361 -15.88 -5.02 -15.16
N GLY A 362 -15.07 -4.22 -14.46
CA GLY A 362 -15.47 -3.37 -13.36
C GLY A 362 -15.51 -4.06 -11.99
N ILE A 363 -15.64 -3.24 -10.96
CA ILE A 363 -15.50 -3.67 -9.56
C ILE A 363 -16.55 -4.70 -9.09
N ASP A 364 -17.73 -4.75 -9.72
CA ASP A 364 -18.76 -5.77 -9.40
C ASP A 364 -18.35 -7.16 -9.88
N ASP A 365 -17.83 -7.24 -11.09
CA ASP A 365 -17.31 -8.49 -11.65
C ASP A 365 -16.10 -8.94 -10.83
N TRP A 366 -15.15 -8.03 -10.57
CA TRP A 366 -14.01 -8.30 -9.70
C TRP A 366 -14.45 -8.87 -8.35
N THR A 367 -15.46 -8.27 -7.71
CA THR A 367 -15.99 -8.74 -6.41
C THR A 367 -16.55 -10.15 -6.51
N SER A 368 -17.28 -10.46 -7.58
CA SER A 368 -17.90 -11.76 -7.80
C SER A 368 -16.84 -12.86 -8.03
N VAL A 369 -15.84 -12.57 -8.88
CA VAL A 369 -14.72 -13.50 -9.14
C VAL A 369 -13.85 -13.66 -7.90
N TYR A 370 -13.58 -12.57 -7.18
CA TYR A 370 -12.79 -12.56 -5.96
C TYR A 370 -13.43 -13.41 -4.86
N GLU A 371 -14.75 -13.31 -4.67
CA GLU A 371 -15.47 -14.09 -3.65
C GLU A 371 -15.36 -15.61 -3.88
N SER A 372 -15.36 -16.05 -5.14
CA SER A 372 -15.06 -17.43 -5.50
C SER A 372 -13.66 -17.85 -5.03
N ARG A 373 -12.63 -17.06 -5.35
CA ARG A 373 -11.23 -17.37 -5.01
C ARG A 373 -10.91 -17.17 -3.53
N LEU A 374 -11.69 -16.35 -2.84
CA LEU A 374 -11.62 -16.18 -1.40
C LEU A 374 -11.89 -17.49 -0.66
N GLN A 375 -12.82 -18.33 -1.16
CA GLN A 375 -13.06 -19.64 -0.54
C GLN A 375 -11.84 -20.55 -0.62
N THR A 376 -11.16 -20.57 -1.76
CA THR A 376 -9.89 -21.30 -1.95
C THR A 376 -8.82 -20.79 -1.01
N TRP A 377 -8.66 -19.47 -0.90
CA TRP A 377 -7.72 -18.82 0.00
C TRP A 377 -7.99 -19.19 1.46
N LEU A 378 -9.23 -19.07 1.91
CA LEU A 378 -9.62 -19.39 3.29
C LEU A 378 -9.37 -20.87 3.60
N SER A 379 -9.66 -21.79 2.67
CA SER A 379 -9.35 -23.21 2.85
C SER A 379 -7.85 -23.48 2.99
N ALA A 380 -7.03 -22.81 2.18
CA ALA A 380 -5.58 -22.91 2.26
C ALA A 380 -5.02 -22.30 3.57
N LEU A 381 -5.58 -21.18 4.01
CA LEU A 381 -5.20 -20.51 5.25
C LEU A 381 -5.58 -21.34 6.48
N GLU A 382 -6.78 -21.91 6.53
CA GLU A 382 -7.21 -22.84 7.60
C GLU A 382 -6.31 -24.08 7.67
N GLU A 383 -5.82 -24.55 6.54
CA GLU A 383 -4.86 -25.64 6.49
C GLU A 383 -3.50 -25.21 7.07
N ALA A 384 -3.00 -24.03 6.69
CA ALA A 384 -1.75 -23.47 7.22
C ALA A 384 -1.83 -23.11 8.72
N GLU A 385 -3.00 -22.72 9.21
CA GLU A 385 -3.23 -22.42 10.63
C GLU A 385 -3.11 -23.66 11.52
N LYS A 386 -3.31 -24.89 10.99
CA LYS A 386 -3.12 -26.14 11.75
C LYS A 386 -1.67 -26.37 12.16
N ASP A 387 -0.72 -25.81 11.41
CA ASP A 387 0.71 -25.91 11.70
C ASP A 387 1.16 -24.91 12.78
N VAL A 388 0.29 -23.96 13.16
CA VAL A 388 0.58 -22.92 14.16
C VAL A 388 0.07 -23.36 15.54
N GLN A 389 0.82 -23.01 16.59
CA GLN A 389 0.51 -23.37 17.97
C GLN A 389 -0.91 -22.92 18.39
N ALA A 390 -1.60 -23.78 19.15
CA ALA A 390 -2.95 -23.51 19.65
C ALA A 390 -3.00 -22.22 20.49
N GLY A 391 -3.89 -21.29 20.12
CA GLY A 391 -4.09 -20.01 20.81
C GLY A 391 -3.76 -18.74 19.99
N SER A 392 -3.26 -18.90 18.76
CA SER A 392 -3.16 -17.78 17.80
C SER A 392 -4.54 -17.39 17.28
N SER A 393 -4.77 -16.08 17.05
CA SER A 393 -6.00 -15.59 16.39
C SER A 393 -6.14 -16.25 15.02
N ARG A 394 -7.30 -16.86 14.76
CA ARG A 394 -7.60 -17.50 13.47
C ARG A 394 -7.86 -16.42 12.42
N LEU A 395 -6.84 -16.08 11.64
CA LEU A 395 -6.93 -15.10 10.57
C LEU A 395 -8.04 -15.50 9.57
N SER A 396 -8.21 -16.79 9.28
CA SER A 396 -9.28 -17.28 8.41
C SER A 396 -10.68 -16.84 8.84
N GLU A 397 -11.00 -16.92 10.14
CA GLU A 397 -12.28 -16.48 10.69
C GLU A 397 -12.45 -14.95 10.57
N TYR A 398 -11.40 -14.20 10.90
CA TYR A 398 -11.39 -12.74 10.78
C TYR A 398 -11.53 -12.25 9.35
N MET A 399 -10.82 -12.87 8.41
CA MET A 399 -10.84 -12.52 6.98
C MET A 399 -12.21 -12.82 6.36
N ARG A 400 -12.81 -13.96 6.71
CA ARG A 400 -14.17 -14.32 6.28
C ARG A 400 -15.19 -13.30 6.77
N GLU A 401 -15.15 -12.95 8.05
CA GLU A 401 -16.07 -11.96 8.60
C GLU A 401 -15.79 -10.55 8.06
N SER A 402 -14.52 -10.21 7.83
CA SER A 402 -14.11 -8.92 7.25
C SER A 402 -14.75 -8.69 5.89
N TRP A 403 -14.73 -9.70 5.01
CA TRP A 403 -15.38 -9.63 3.70
C TRP A 403 -16.88 -9.38 3.82
N ARG A 404 -17.57 -10.17 4.66
CA ARG A 404 -19.03 -10.07 4.89
C ARG A 404 -19.44 -8.70 5.44
N THR A 405 -18.73 -8.22 6.46
CA THR A 405 -19.05 -6.98 7.18
C THR A 405 -18.65 -5.73 6.40
N GLY A 406 -17.71 -5.85 5.46
CA GLY A 406 -17.18 -4.74 4.67
C GLY A 406 -15.93 -4.10 5.27
N ARG A 407 -15.31 -4.70 6.31
CA ARG A 407 -14.03 -4.23 6.88
C ARG A 407 -12.92 -4.19 5.83
N PHE A 408 -12.88 -5.18 4.94
CA PHE A 408 -11.97 -5.19 3.79
C PHE A 408 -12.06 -3.88 3.00
N TRP A 409 -13.27 -3.46 2.62
CA TRP A 409 -13.49 -2.24 1.84
C TRP A 409 -13.13 -0.98 2.60
N LEU A 410 -13.36 -0.95 3.92
CA LEU A 410 -12.95 0.18 4.77
C LEU A 410 -11.43 0.35 4.74
N ASN A 411 -10.70 -0.71 5.02
CA ASN A 411 -9.23 -0.68 5.09
C ASN A 411 -8.61 -0.51 3.70
N TYR A 412 -9.27 -1.00 2.65
CA TYR A 412 -8.88 -0.75 1.26
C TYR A 412 -9.01 0.75 0.93
N ALA A 413 -10.19 1.34 1.15
CA ALA A 413 -10.43 2.76 0.90
C ALA A 413 -9.50 3.67 1.71
N ALA A 414 -9.25 3.35 2.98
CA ALA A 414 -8.35 4.12 3.83
C ALA A 414 -6.93 4.23 3.23
N ARG A 415 -6.45 3.16 2.56
CA ARG A 415 -5.09 3.06 2.04
C ARG A 415 -4.95 3.38 0.55
N LYS A 416 -6.04 3.40 -0.24
CA LYS A 416 -6.01 3.56 -1.70
C LYS A 416 -6.74 4.80 -2.18
N SER A 417 -6.01 5.88 -2.45
CA SER A 417 -6.62 7.18 -2.81
C SER A 417 -7.44 7.14 -4.10
N TRP A 418 -7.01 6.37 -5.10
CA TRP A 418 -7.66 6.32 -6.41
C TRP A 418 -8.92 5.45 -6.46
N ALA A 419 -9.08 4.54 -5.50
CA ALA A 419 -10.29 3.72 -5.37
C ALA A 419 -11.29 4.30 -4.37
N PHE A 420 -10.88 5.32 -3.59
CA PHE A 420 -11.64 5.81 -2.43
C PHE A 420 -13.09 6.15 -2.78
N ASP A 421 -13.32 6.92 -3.83
CA ASP A 421 -14.65 7.41 -4.18
C ASP A 421 -15.60 6.26 -4.57
N ALA A 422 -15.14 5.39 -5.48
CA ALA A 422 -15.92 4.23 -5.91
C ALA A 422 -16.20 3.29 -4.74
N VAL A 423 -15.19 2.99 -3.92
CA VAL A 423 -15.32 2.07 -2.80
C VAL A 423 -16.22 2.64 -1.70
N TYR A 424 -16.04 3.92 -1.37
CA TYR A 424 -16.83 4.58 -0.34
C TYR A 424 -18.31 4.56 -0.68
N TRP A 425 -18.68 5.10 -1.85
CA TRP A 425 -20.08 5.25 -2.21
C TRP A 425 -20.78 3.92 -2.50
N LYS A 426 -20.03 2.92 -2.96
CA LYS A 426 -20.57 1.62 -3.33
C LYS A 426 -20.66 0.65 -2.15
N TYR A 427 -19.60 0.56 -1.34
CA TYR A 427 -19.47 -0.49 -0.34
C TYR A 427 -19.56 0.02 1.11
N LEU A 428 -19.34 1.31 1.36
CA LEU A 428 -19.24 1.83 2.73
C LEU A 428 -20.41 2.74 3.14
N ASP A 429 -20.85 3.66 2.27
CA ASP A 429 -21.83 4.70 2.60
C ASP A 429 -23.10 4.14 3.27
N GLU A 430 -23.77 3.18 2.63
CA GLU A 430 -24.98 2.58 3.20
C GLU A 430 -24.70 1.70 4.42
N ARG A 431 -23.51 1.11 4.52
CA ARG A 431 -23.12 0.35 5.72
C ARG A 431 -22.94 1.28 6.91
N PHE A 432 -22.44 2.49 6.68
CA PHE A 432 -22.26 3.50 7.72
C PHE A 432 -23.56 4.19 8.09
N PHE A 433 -24.34 4.63 7.10
CA PHE A 433 -25.42 5.60 7.29
C PHE A 433 -26.82 5.08 6.94
N GLY A 434 -26.94 3.83 6.48
CA GLY A 434 -28.20 3.21 6.07
C GLY A 434 -28.62 3.60 4.66
N HIS A 435 -29.75 3.06 4.21
CA HIS A 435 -30.21 3.18 2.84
C HIS A 435 -30.28 4.62 2.32
N ARG A 436 -29.89 4.78 1.05
CA ARG A 436 -30.06 6.03 0.28
C ARG A 436 -31.16 5.89 -0.75
N ASP A 437 -31.68 7.02 -1.21
CA ASP A 437 -32.64 7.04 -2.33
C ASP A 437 -31.96 6.50 -3.60
N LYS A 438 -32.66 5.62 -4.33
CA LYS A 438 -32.09 4.88 -5.47
C LYS A 438 -32.03 5.68 -6.76
N ASP A 439 -32.84 6.74 -6.87
CA ASP A 439 -33.01 7.52 -8.11
C ASP A 439 -32.04 8.70 -8.23
N ILE A 440 -30.93 8.69 -7.48
CA ILE A 440 -29.94 9.76 -7.46
C ILE A 440 -28.75 9.37 -8.34
N SER A 441 -28.37 10.27 -9.25
CA SER A 441 -27.20 10.08 -10.10
C SER A 441 -25.93 9.99 -9.25
N THR A 442 -24.92 9.26 -9.74
CA THR A 442 -23.71 9.03 -8.95
C THR A 442 -22.97 10.32 -8.58
N GLU A 443 -23.02 11.34 -9.43
CA GLU A 443 -22.41 12.65 -9.16
C GLU A 443 -23.15 13.45 -8.08
N GLN A 444 -24.41 13.10 -7.78
CA GLN A 444 -25.26 13.82 -6.82
C GLN A 444 -25.46 13.08 -5.50
N LEU A 445 -24.70 12.01 -5.25
CA LEU A 445 -24.80 11.22 -4.02
C LEU A 445 -24.60 12.06 -2.76
N TRP A 446 -23.82 13.14 -2.84
CA TRP A 446 -23.65 14.10 -1.75
C TRP A 446 -24.96 14.59 -1.14
N LYS A 447 -26.02 14.78 -1.96
CA LYS A 447 -27.33 15.28 -1.50
C LYS A 447 -27.98 14.37 -0.46
N THR A 448 -27.65 13.08 -0.47
CA THR A 448 -28.18 12.10 0.49
C THR A 448 -27.55 12.21 1.87
N ARG A 449 -26.36 12.81 1.96
CA ARG A 449 -25.55 12.86 3.18
C ARG A 449 -25.14 14.25 3.63
N VAL A 450 -25.33 15.30 2.83
CA VAL A 450 -24.90 16.67 3.16
C VAL A 450 -25.46 17.19 4.48
N LYS A 451 -26.68 16.79 4.84
CA LYS A 451 -27.32 17.14 6.12
C LYS A 451 -26.59 16.58 7.36
N LEU A 452 -25.66 15.64 7.16
CA LEU A 452 -24.79 15.13 8.21
C LEU A 452 -23.61 16.06 8.45
N LEU A 453 -23.28 16.96 7.53
CA LEU A 453 -22.27 18.00 7.73
C LEU A 453 -22.86 19.19 8.49
N ASP A 454 -22.06 19.80 9.35
CA ASP A 454 -22.43 21.06 10.00
C ASP A 454 -22.33 22.27 9.05
N GLN A 455 -22.66 23.47 9.55
CA GLN A 455 -22.67 24.67 8.74
C GLN A 455 -21.27 25.11 8.28
N GLU A 456 -20.24 24.87 9.10
CA GLU A 456 -18.87 25.25 8.78
C GLU A 456 -18.30 24.33 7.69
N GLU A 457 -18.53 23.02 7.83
CA GLU A 457 -18.16 22.02 6.85
C GLU A 457 -18.87 22.23 5.50
N GLN A 458 -20.15 22.63 5.52
CA GLN A 458 -20.89 22.97 4.31
C GLN A 458 -20.36 24.25 3.66
N ALA A 459 -19.99 25.27 4.44
CA ALA A 459 -19.36 26.47 3.90
C ALA A 459 -17.97 26.17 3.29
N GLY A 460 -17.16 25.33 3.96
CA GLY A 460 -15.89 24.85 3.45
C GLY A 460 -16.02 24.05 2.15
N MET A 461 -17.08 23.25 2.02
CA MET A 461 -17.41 22.53 0.79
C MET A 461 -17.58 23.50 -0.38
N GLU A 462 -18.44 24.50 -0.22
CA GLU A 462 -18.74 25.46 -1.29
C GLU A 462 -17.50 26.31 -1.65
N ALA A 463 -16.70 26.70 -0.65
CA ALA A 463 -15.43 27.38 -0.90
C ALA A 463 -14.46 26.51 -1.72
N LEU A 464 -14.32 25.22 -1.38
CA LEU A 464 -13.48 24.30 -2.13
C LEU A 464 -13.99 24.09 -3.57
N VAL A 465 -15.30 23.97 -3.77
CA VAL A 465 -15.91 23.85 -5.10
C VAL A 465 -15.51 25.03 -5.98
N GLN A 466 -15.65 26.27 -5.49
CA GLN A 466 -15.25 27.46 -6.25
C GLN A 466 -13.77 27.44 -6.63
N VAL A 467 -12.91 27.07 -5.69
CA VAL A 467 -11.47 26.92 -5.95
C VAL A 467 -11.21 25.87 -7.01
N LYS A 468 -11.81 24.68 -6.90
CA LYS A 468 -11.57 23.57 -7.83
C LYS A 468 -12.06 23.87 -9.24
N MET A 469 -13.23 24.50 -9.36
CA MET A 469 -13.75 24.92 -10.67
C MET A 469 -12.84 25.96 -11.35
N ALA A 470 -12.20 26.85 -10.57
CA ALA A 470 -11.20 27.78 -11.11
C ALA A 470 -9.90 27.06 -11.51
N GLU A 471 -9.43 26.11 -10.71
CA GLU A 471 -8.22 25.32 -10.98
C GLU A 471 -8.32 24.52 -12.28
N MET A 472 -9.49 23.94 -12.56
CA MET A 472 -9.75 23.18 -13.80
C MET A 472 -9.48 23.97 -15.09
N GLN A 473 -9.51 25.31 -15.04
CA GLN A 473 -9.32 26.15 -16.22
C GLN A 473 -7.85 26.31 -16.64
N GLN A 474 -6.89 26.11 -15.73
CA GLN A 474 -5.48 26.49 -15.95
C GLN A 474 -4.57 25.32 -16.34
N ARG A 475 -4.95 24.07 -16.04
CA ARG A 475 -4.17 22.85 -16.32
C ARG A 475 -2.66 22.96 -16.00
N VAL A 476 -2.32 23.39 -14.78
CA VAL A 476 -0.93 23.56 -14.31
C VAL A 476 -0.65 22.80 -13.02
N LEU A 477 0.62 22.50 -12.77
CA LEU A 477 1.11 22.05 -11.46
C LEU A 477 1.52 23.27 -10.62
N VAL A 478 1.38 23.15 -9.30
CA VAL A 478 1.79 24.18 -8.33
C VAL A 478 2.84 23.59 -7.40
N GLU A 479 3.92 24.33 -7.23
CA GLU A 479 4.87 24.10 -6.14
C GLU A 479 4.40 24.89 -4.92
N TRP A 480 4.22 24.20 -3.81
CA TRP A 480 3.64 24.79 -2.60
C TRP A 480 4.73 25.12 -1.59
N ASP A 481 4.67 26.32 -1.00
CA ASP A 481 5.37 26.57 0.25
C ASP A 481 4.81 25.65 1.35
N ALA A 482 5.69 25.21 2.25
CA ALA A 482 5.30 24.25 3.26
C ALA A 482 4.29 24.79 4.28
N VAL A 483 4.33 26.09 4.59
CA VAL A 483 3.35 26.74 5.48
C VAL A 483 2.03 26.90 4.75
N GLU A 484 2.04 27.45 3.53
CA GLU A 484 0.83 27.64 2.72
C GLU A 484 0.09 26.33 2.48
N ALA A 485 0.81 25.25 2.16
CA ALA A 485 0.19 23.96 1.95
C ALA A 485 -0.49 23.42 3.22
N ARG A 486 0.17 23.56 4.38
CA ARG A 486 -0.41 23.14 5.66
C ARG A 486 -1.64 23.97 6.03
N GLU A 487 -1.57 25.29 5.85
CA GLU A 487 -2.71 26.19 6.08
C GLU A 487 -3.89 25.80 5.19
N ARG A 488 -3.62 25.60 3.89
CA ARG A 488 -4.65 25.19 2.92
C ARG A 488 -5.31 23.87 3.30
N LEU A 489 -4.56 22.83 3.67
CA LEU A 489 -5.17 21.59 4.13
C LEU A 489 -5.96 21.81 5.42
N SER A 490 -5.37 22.49 6.42
CA SER A 490 -5.98 22.69 7.73
C SER A 490 -7.32 23.43 7.68
N SER A 491 -7.52 24.29 6.67
CA SER A 491 -8.79 25.00 6.44
C SER A 491 -9.99 24.07 6.16
N LEU A 492 -9.73 22.78 5.88
CA LEU A 492 -10.75 21.76 5.62
C LEU A 492 -10.70 20.62 6.65
N LEU A 493 -9.91 20.75 7.71
CA LEU A 493 -9.76 19.77 8.77
C LEU A 493 -10.51 20.21 10.03
N PHE A 494 -11.84 20.22 9.96
CA PHE A 494 -12.73 20.66 11.05
C PHE A 494 -12.60 19.81 12.33
N ASP A 495 -12.97 20.37 13.47
CA ASP A 495 -12.79 19.71 14.78
C ASP A 495 -13.90 18.74 15.19
#